data_AF-A0A2W6R7T9-F1
#
_entry.id   AF-A0A2W6R7T9-F1
#
_cell.length_a   1.000
_cell.length_b   1.000
_cell.length_c   1.000
_cell.angle_alpha   90.00
_cell.angle_beta   90.00
_cell.angle_gamma   90.00
#
_symmetry.space_group_name_H-M   'P 1'
#
loop_
_entity.id
_entity.type
_entity.pdbx_description
1 polymer ?
#
loop_
_entity_poly.entity_id
_entity_poly.type
_entity_poly.pdbx_seq_one_letter_code
_entity_poly.pdbx_strand_id
1 'polypeptide(L)'
;MTDAYRLLTRWWTAFALAASLAMLGAAHAFERFGGLEPCNLCLKQREVYWAAVAVGGLATAWTLFSGGRRGTPRIAAFLLAAIFATGAITAVFHMGGEYRWWALPATCSSAGGPIDMDGLAALALGTGPAIQVIGCGDVVWSWLGLSMAGWNAVISAVLAVFSLLAAKRPKDARAPRIEKA
;
A
#
# COMPACT_ATOMS: atom_id res chain seq x y z
N MET A 1 -16.11 25.03 -2.71
CA MET A 1 -15.74 23.60 -2.59
C MET A 1 -16.64 22.81 -3.52
N THR A 2 -16.08 22.16 -4.53
CA THR A 2 -16.81 21.33 -5.51
C THR A 2 -17.49 20.13 -4.85
N ASP A 3 -18.61 19.66 -5.40
CA ASP A 3 -19.36 18.51 -4.88
C ASP A 3 -18.52 17.23 -4.84
N ALA A 4 -17.61 17.06 -5.80
CA ALA A 4 -16.63 15.97 -5.83
C ALA A 4 -15.76 15.93 -4.56
N TYR A 5 -15.27 17.07 -4.07
CA TYR A 5 -14.46 17.14 -2.85
C TYR A 5 -15.25 16.70 -1.61
N ARG A 6 -16.54 17.08 -1.53
CA ARG A 6 -17.42 16.67 -0.42
C ARG A 6 -17.69 15.18 -0.45
N LEU A 7 -17.98 14.62 -1.63
CA LEU A 7 -18.20 13.18 -1.80
C LEU A 7 -16.94 12.40 -1.40
N LEU A 8 -15.79 12.78 -1.96
CA LEU A 8 -14.50 12.12 -1.72
C LEU A 8 -14.13 12.12 -0.25
N THR A 9 -14.16 13.29 0.42
CA THR A 9 -13.75 13.40 1.83
C THR A 9 -14.76 12.80 2.81
N ARG A 10 -16.03 12.68 2.43
CA ARG A 10 -17.08 12.02 3.23
C ARG A 10 -16.99 10.50 3.17
N TRP A 11 -16.60 9.94 2.03
CA TRP A 11 -16.49 8.50 1.80
C TRP A 11 -15.03 8.04 1.64
N TRP A 12 -14.09 8.85 2.13
CA TRP A 12 -12.67 8.63 1.91
C TRP A 12 -12.20 7.26 2.37
N THR A 13 -12.69 6.76 3.51
CA THR A 13 -12.33 5.42 4.01
C THR A 13 -12.72 4.31 3.05
N ALA A 14 -13.81 4.47 2.29
CA ALA A 14 -14.22 3.50 1.28
C ALA A 14 -13.32 3.57 0.04
N PHE A 15 -12.97 4.78 -0.42
CA PHE A 15 -12.00 4.98 -1.50
C PHE A 15 -10.61 4.44 -1.14
N ALA A 16 -10.13 4.73 0.06
CA ALA A 16 -8.86 4.22 0.58
C ALA A 16 -8.87 2.68 0.69
N LEU A 17 -9.98 2.09 1.16
CA LEU A 17 -10.15 0.64 1.19
C LEU A 17 -10.10 0.04 -0.22
N ALA A 18 -10.86 0.60 -1.16
CA ALA A 18 -10.89 0.13 -2.55
C ALA A 18 -9.51 0.25 -3.21
N ALA A 19 -8.82 1.38 -3.03
CA ALA A 19 -7.47 1.57 -3.54
C ALA A 19 -6.47 0.58 -2.92
N SER A 20 -6.56 0.32 -1.61
CA SER A 20 -5.67 -0.64 -0.94
C SER A 20 -5.90 -2.08 -1.42
N LEU A 21 -7.16 -2.47 -1.61
CA LEU A 21 -7.51 -3.77 -2.19
C LEU A 21 -7.06 -3.87 -3.64
N ALA A 22 -7.17 -2.80 -4.43
CA ALA A 22 -6.68 -2.77 -5.80
C ALA A 22 -5.15 -2.90 -5.87
N MET A 23 -4.40 -2.22 -4.99
CA MET A 23 -2.95 -2.34 -4.90
C MET A 23 -2.50 -3.74 -4.49
N LEU A 24 -3.16 -4.33 -3.47
CA LEU A 24 -2.91 -5.72 -3.09
C LEU A 24 -3.25 -6.67 -4.22
N GLY A 25 -4.41 -6.50 -4.87
CA GLY A 25 -4.84 -7.30 -6.01
C GLY A 25 -3.84 -7.24 -7.17
N ALA A 26 -3.35 -6.05 -7.51
CA ALA A 26 -2.31 -5.87 -8.52
C ALA A 26 -1.00 -6.57 -8.13
N ALA A 27 -0.55 -6.43 -6.88
CA ALA A 27 0.67 -7.09 -6.40
C ALA A 27 0.57 -8.63 -6.48
N HIS A 28 -0.56 -9.22 -6.07
CA HIS A 28 -0.79 -10.67 -6.17
C HIS A 28 -0.98 -11.11 -7.63
N ALA A 29 -1.55 -10.25 -8.48
CA ALA A 29 -1.67 -10.55 -9.91
C ALA A 29 -0.30 -10.55 -10.60
N PHE A 30 0.58 -9.60 -10.30
CA PHE A 30 1.96 -9.60 -10.81
C PHE A 30 2.76 -10.82 -10.34
N GLU A 31 2.56 -11.25 -9.09
CA GLU A 31 3.17 -12.47 -8.58
C GLU A 31 2.62 -13.72 -9.28
N ARG A 32 1.29 -13.88 -9.32
CA ARG A 32 0.66 -15.12 -9.80
C ARG A 32 0.65 -15.26 -11.31
N PHE A 33 0.39 -14.17 -12.02
CA PHE A 33 0.24 -14.16 -13.48
C PHE A 33 1.44 -13.55 -14.20
N GLY A 34 2.15 -12.62 -13.56
CA GLY A 34 3.37 -12.03 -14.10
C GLY A 34 4.65 -12.81 -13.80
N GLY A 35 4.60 -13.80 -12.90
CA GLY A 35 5.78 -14.56 -12.47
C GLY A 35 6.83 -13.71 -11.76
N LEU A 36 6.44 -12.53 -11.24
CA LEU A 36 7.33 -11.60 -10.57
C LEU A 36 7.36 -11.90 -9.07
N GLU A 37 8.38 -12.65 -8.63
CA GLU A 37 8.54 -12.98 -7.22
C GLU A 37 8.78 -11.72 -6.38
N PRO A 38 8.09 -11.58 -5.22
CA PRO A 38 8.26 -10.41 -4.38
C PRO A 38 9.58 -10.47 -3.60
N CYS A 39 10.34 -9.37 -3.63
CA CYS A 39 11.46 -9.19 -2.71
C CYS A 39 10.96 -8.85 -1.29
N ASN A 40 11.88 -8.83 -0.31
CA ASN A 40 11.56 -8.50 1.08
C ASN A 40 10.88 -7.11 1.22
N LEU A 41 11.36 -6.07 0.52
CA LEU A 41 10.74 -4.74 0.56
C LEU A 41 9.38 -4.70 -0.13
N CYS A 42 9.14 -5.49 -1.18
CA CYS A 42 7.81 -5.65 -1.79
C CYS A 42 6.80 -6.18 -0.75
N LEU A 43 7.18 -7.19 0.03
CA LEU A 43 6.33 -7.74 1.08
C LEU A 43 6.03 -6.71 2.18
N LYS A 44 7.04 -5.95 2.62
CA LYS A 44 6.85 -4.85 3.58
C LYS A 44 5.92 -3.76 3.08
N GLN A 45 5.97 -3.45 1.79
CA GLN A 45 5.03 -2.51 1.18
C GLN A 45 3.59 -3.05 1.14
N ARG A 46 3.39 -4.37 1.01
CA ARG A 46 2.05 -4.99 1.10
C ARG A 46 1.46 -4.90 2.52
N GLU A 47 2.29 -5.05 3.56
CA GLU A 47 1.85 -4.90 4.97
C GLU A 47 1.17 -3.55 5.22
N VAL A 48 1.67 -2.47 4.59
CA VAL A 48 1.07 -1.13 4.66
C VAL A 48 -0.37 -1.14 4.14
N TYR A 49 -0.61 -1.78 3.00
CA TYR A 49 -1.95 -1.87 2.42
C TYR A 49 -2.87 -2.78 3.22
N TRP A 50 -2.35 -3.86 3.83
CA TRP A 50 -3.14 -4.67 4.77
C TRP A 50 -3.56 -3.89 6.00
N ALA A 51 -2.67 -3.06 6.57
CA ALA A 51 -3.02 -2.15 7.65
C ALA A 51 -4.08 -1.13 7.21
N ALA A 52 -3.96 -0.58 6.00
CA ALA A 52 -4.96 0.33 5.44
C ALA A 52 -6.31 -0.36 5.19
N VAL A 53 -6.32 -1.62 4.74
CA VAL A 53 -7.54 -2.45 4.60
C VAL A 53 -8.21 -2.64 5.97
N ALA A 54 -7.46 -2.94 7.02
CA ALA A 54 -8.03 -3.11 8.35
C ALA A 54 -8.70 -1.81 8.86
N VAL A 55 -7.98 -0.68 8.81
CA VAL A 55 -8.49 0.62 9.27
C VAL A 55 -9.64 1.11 8.37
N GLY A 56 -9.44 1.06 7.05
CA GLY A 56 -10.42 1.51 6.06
C GLY A 56 -11.69 0.65 6.07
N GLY A 57 -11.55 -0.67 6.23
CA GLY A 57 -12.64 -1.63 6.35
C GLY A 57 -13.49 -1.38 7.58
N LEU A 58 -12.88 -1.30 8.77
CA LEU A 58 -13.59 -1.03 10.03
C LEU A 58 -14.29 0.33 10.00
N ALA A 59 -13.61 1.37 9.53
CA ALA A 59 -14.17 2.73 9.47
C ALA A 59 -15.30 2.86 8.43
N THR A 60 -15.19 2.13 7.31
CA THR A 60 -16.24 2.09 6.28
C THR A 60 -17.45 1.32 6.78
N ALA A 61 -17.25 0.14 7.39
CA ALA A 61 -18.31 -0.63 8.02
C ALA A 61 -19.06 0.20 9.08
N TRP A 62 -18.32 0.87 9.97
CA TRP A 62 -18.91 1.79 10.96
C TRP A 62 -19.77 2.89 10.32
N THR A 63 -19.30 3.46 9.21
CA THR A 63 -20.02 4.52 8.49
C THR A 63 -21.32 4.00 7.88
N LEU A 64 -21.31 2.79 7.33
CA LEU A 64 -22.49 2.12 6.79
C LEU A 64 -23.51 1.79 7.89
N PHE A 65 -23.07 1.16 8.99
CA PHE A 65 -23.94 0.80 10.12
C PHE A 65 -24.51 2.02 10.86
N SER A 66 -23.79 3.15 10.87
CA SER A 66 -24.27 4.42 11.45
C SER A 66 -25.23 5.20 10.53
N GLY A 67 -25.70 4.60 9.43
CA GLY A 67 -26.61 5.22 8.47
C GLY A 67 -26.00 6.38 7.68
N GLY A 68 -24.67 6.40 7.49
CA GLY A 68 -23.98 7.41 6.69
C GLY A 68 -24.04 8.85 7.20
N ARG A 69 -24.68 9.10 8.36
CA ARG A 69 -24.93 10.44 8.92
C ARG A 69 -23.67 11.17 9.37
N ARG A 70 -22.62 10.43 9.76
CA ARG A 70 -21.37 11.01 10.30
C ARG A 70 -20.23 11.09 9.27
N GLY A 71 -20.36 10.38 8.13
CA GLY A 71 -19.30 10.21 7.14
C GLY A 71 -18.04 9.55 7.71
N THR A 72 -16.95 9.55 6.94
CA THR A 72 -15.64 9.01 7.35
C THR A 72 -15.20 9.58 8.72
N PRO A 73 -14.84 8.74 9.71
CA PRO A 73 -14.29 9.19 10.98
C PRO A 73 -12.97 9.94 10.77
N ARG A 74 -12.80 11.12 11.39
CA ARG A 74 -11.55 11.91 11.25
C ARG A 74 -10.33 11.17 11.76
N ILE A 75 -10.48 10.43 12.87
CA ILE A 75 -9.41 9.60 13.44
C ILE A 75 -8.97 8.54 12.43
N ALA A 76 -9.92 7.83 11.81
CA ALA A 76 -9.61 6.84 10.78
C ALA A 76 -8.91 7.46 9.56
N ALA A 77 -9.36 8.63 9.10
CA ALA A 77 -8.68 9.34 8.01
C ALA A 77 -7.25 9.77 8.39
N PHE A 78 -7.01 10.19 9.63
CA PHE A 78 -5.67 10.52 10.11
C PHE A 78 -4.78 9.28 10.24
N LEU A 79 -5.31 8.17 10.74
CA LEU A 79 -4.58 6.90 10.78
C LEU A 79 -4.21 6.41 9.37
N LEU A 80 -5.15 6.48 8.42
CA LEU A 80 -4.87 6.17 7.01
C LEU A 80 -3.78 7.08 6.43
N ALA A 81 -3.79 8.37 6.77
CA ALA A 81 -2.72 9.28 6.35
C ALA A 81 -1.35 8.84 6.87
N ALA A 82 -1.25 8.46 8.15
CA ALA A 82 0.00 7.96 8.71
C ALA A 82 0.44 6.65 8.04
N ILE A 83 -0.48 5.70 7.83
CA ILE A 83 -0.20 4.43 7.16
C ILE A 83 0.34 4.66 5.75
N PHE A 84 -0.36 5.44 4.93
CA PHE A 84 0.07 5.69 3.55
C PHE A 84 1.33 6.55 3.48
N ALA A 85 1.57 7.45 4.44
CA ALA A 85 2.84 8.17 4.55
C ALA A 85 4.02 7.21 4.82
N THR A 86 3.85 6.25 5.73
CA THR A 86 4.82 5.17 5.95
C THR A 86 5.03 4.33 4.69
N GLY A 87 3.95 4.05 3.94
CA GLY A 87 4.02 3.40 2.63
C GLY A 87 4.86 4.18 1.63
N ALA A 88 4.62 5.48 1.49
CA ALA A 88 5.35 6.35 0.59
C ALA A 88 6.85 6.42 0.96
N ILE A 89 7.17 6.57 2.25
CA ILE A 89 8.56 6.59 2.74
C ILE A 89 9.27 5.26 2.43
N THR A 90 8.62 4.13 2.75
CA THR A 90 9.18 2.79 2.47
C THR A 90 9.34 2.55 0.97
N ALA A 91 8.41 3.03 0.15
CA ALA A 91 8.47 2.89 -1.30
C ALA A 91 9.55 3.77 -1.94
N VAL A 92 9.73 5.01 -1.46
CA VAL A 92 10.86 5.87 -1.85
C VAL A 92 12.18 5.22 -1.45
N PHE A 93 12.26 4.63 -0.24
CA PHE A 93 13.44 3.91 0.22
C PHE A 93 13.81 2.73 -0.70
N HIS A 94 12.81 1.96 -1.12
CA HIS A 94 12.99 0.85 -2.05
C HIS A 94 13.43 1.33 -3.45
N MET A 95 12.70 2.30 -4.01
CA MET A 95 12.99 2.89 -5.32
C MET A 95 14.38 3.52 -5.38
N GLY A 96 14.81 4.23 -4.32
CA GLY A 96 16.17 4.79 -4.32
C GLY A 96 17.25 3.73 -4.18
N GLY A 97 16.96 2.56 -3.60
CA GLY A 97 17.84 1.40 -3.66
C GLY A 97 17.99 0.86 -5.09
N GLU A 98 16.87 0.70 -5.79
CA GLU A 98 16.84 0.31 -7.21
C GLU A 98 17.59 1.31 -8.10
N TYR A 99 17.45 2.62 -7.83
CA TYR A 99 18.12 3.70 -8.57
C TYR A 99 19.53 4.01 -8.05
N ARG A 100 20.03 3.23 -7.08
CA ARG A 100 21.38 3.36 -6.49
C ARG A 100 21.65 4.73 -5.86
N TRP A 101 20.61 5.39 -5.35
CA TRP A 101 20.75 6.60 -4.53
C TRP A 101 21.41 6.29 -3.18
N TRP A 102 21.22 5.07 -2.67
CA TRP A 102 21.88 4.55 -1.47
C TRP A 102 22.04 3.03 -1.53
N ALA A 103 22.92 2.51 -0.68
CA ALA A 103 23.03 1.08 -0.46
C ALA A 103 21.83 0.57 0.35
N LEU A 104 21.28 -0.58 -0.05
CA LEU A 104 20.26 -1.27 0.74
C LEU A 104 20.91 -2.12 1.84
N PRO A 105 20.20 -2.38 2.95
CA PRO A 105 20.71 -3.23 4.03
C PRO A 105 21.02 -4.64 3.53
N ALA A 106 21.91 -5.36 4.22
CA ALA A 106 22.27 -6.73 3.85
C ALA A 106 21.06 -7.70 3.79
N THR A 107 19.99 -7.39 4.54
CA THR A 107 18.71 -8.13 4.50
C THR A 107 17.93 -7.98 3.20
N CYS A 108 18.38 -7.10 2.30
CA CYS A 108 17.83 -6.85 0.98
C CYS A 108 18.72 -7.39 -0.15
N SER A 109 19.88 -7.98 0.19
CA SER A 109 20.77 -8.61 -0.78
C SER A 109 20.19 -9.92 -1.28
N SER A 110 20.36 -10.20 -2.57
CA SER A 110 20.06 -11.51 -3.13
C SER A 110 21.04 -12.54 -2.55
N ALA A 111 20.55 -13.51 -1.78
CA ALA A 111 21.24 -14.78 -1.60
C ALA A 111 20.69 -15.77 -2.66
N GLY A 112 21.47 -16.79 -3.06
CA GLY A 112 21.08 -18.19 -3.40
C GLY A 112 20.28 -18.57 -4.67
N GLY A 113 19.88 -19.85 -4.91
CA GLY A 113 19.18 -20.64 -5.99
C GLY A 113 17.63 -20.85 -5.85
N PRO A 114 16.82 -21.15 -6.89
CA PRO A 114 15.37 -21.49 -6.72
C PRO A 114 15.12 -22.54 -5.63
N ILE A 115 14.05 -22.38 -4.84
CA ILE A 115 13.73 -23.25 -3.70
C ILE A 115 12.82 -24.39 -4.16
N ASP A 116 13.32 -25.62 -4.14
CA ASP A 116 12.48 -26.84 -4.18
C ASP A 116 12.47 -27.52 -2.80
N MET A 117 11.71 -28.61 -2.66
CA MET A 117 11.61 -29.36 -1.40
C MET A 117 12.95 -29.96 -0.98
N ASP A 118 13.82 -30.30 -1.92
CA ASP A 118 15.16 -30.81 -1.67
C ASP A 118 16.10 -29.69 -1.18
N GLY A 119 15.97 -28.47 -1.73
CA GLY A 119 16.68 -27.26 -1.31
C GLY A 119 16.23 -26.76 0.07
N LEU A 120 14.95 -26.90 0.41
CA LEU A 120 14.45 -26.60 1.75
C LEU A 120 14.93 -27.64 2.78
N ALA A 121 14.91 -28.93 2.43
CA ALA A 121 15.44 -30.00 3.27
C ALA A 121 16.96 -29.84 3.47
N ALA A 122 17.69 -29.53 2.39
CA ALA A 122 19.12 -29.30 2.44
C ALA A 122 19.47 -28.01 3.19
N LEU A 123 18.65 -26.95 3.13
CA LEU A 123 18.84 -25.75 3.95
C LEU A 123 18.58 -26.04 5.45
N ALA A 124 17.55 -26.82 5.77
CA ALA A 124 17.25 -27.24 7.14
C ALA A 124 18.35 -28.15 7.74
N LEU A 125 19.03 -28.93 6.88
CA LEU A 125 20.14 -29.81 7.23
C LEU A 125 21.53 -29.17 7.10
N GLY A 126 21.61 -27.92 6.61
CA GLY A 126 22.89 -27.21 6.39
C GLY A 126 23.74 -27.75 5.22
N THR A 127 23.14 -28.49 4.30
CA THR A 127 23.82 -29.17 3.17
C THR A 127 23.46 -28.59 1.79
N GLY A 128 22.52 -27.64 1.72
CA GLY A 128 22.01 -27.08 0.46
C GLY A 128 22.70 -25.79 0.00
N PRO A 129 22.67 -25.46 -1.31
CA PRO A 129 23.02 -24.13 -1.76
C PRO A 129 22.03 -23.11 -1.20
N ALA A 130 22.46 -21.86 -1.00
CA ALA A 130 21.58 -20.77 -0.54
C ALA A 130 20.35 -20.63 -1.48
N ILE A 131 19.23 -20.04 -1.03
CA ILE A 131 17.96 -19.75 -1.76
C ILE A 131 18.00 -18.45 -2.61
N GLN A 132 17.52 -18.38 -3.87
CA GLN A 132 17.43 -17.22 -4.82
C GLN A 132 16.31 -16.36 -4.30
N VAL A 133 16.69 -15.38 -3.51
CA VAL A 133 15.85 -14.25 -3.18
C VAL A 133 16.21 -13.16 -4.15
N ILE A 134 15.26 -12.69 -4.98
CA ILE A 134 15.49 -11.51 -5.81
C ILE A 134 15.85 -10.34 -4.88
N GLY A 135 16.92 -9.62 -5.22
CA GLY A 135 17.39 -8.52 -4.39
C GLY A 135 16.38 -7.39 -4.42
N CYS A 136 16.22 -6.67 -3.31
CA CYS A 136 15.35 -5.48 -3.32
C CYS A 136 15.95 -4.33 -4.17
N GLY A 137 17.18 -4.45 -4.66
CA GLY A 137 17.78 -3.49 -5.59
C GLY A 137 17.46 -3.77 -7.05
N ASP A 138 16.82 -4.91 -7.36
CA ASP A 138 16.59 -5.35 -8.73
C ASP A 138 15.25 -4.82 -9.25
N VAL A 139 15.31 -4.05 -10.34
CA VAL A 139 14.09 -3.58 -11.03
C VAL A 139 13.53 -4.71 -11.88
N VAL A 140 12.58 -5.45 -11.33
CA VAL A 140 11.92 -6.58 -12.03
C VAL A 140 10.84 -6.13 -13.01
N TRP A 141 10.31 -4.92 -12.84
CA TRP A 141 9.29 -4.35 -13.71
C TRP A 141 9.34 -2.83 -13.66
N SER A 142 9.10 -2.19 -14.82
CA SER A 142 8.99 -0.75 -14.91
C SER A 142 7.97 -0.33 -15.97
N TRP A 143 7.36 0.85 -15.78
CA TRP A 143 6.44 1.47 -16.73
C TRP A 143 6.53 2.99 -16.62
N LEU A 144 6.57 3.68 -17.77
CA LEU A 144 6.78 5.13 -17.88
C LEU A 144 8.02 5.65 -17.12
N GLY A 145 9.09 4.85 -17.09
CA GLY A 145 10.35 5.20 -16.42
C GLY A 145 10.34 5.03 -14.89
N LEU A 146 9.23 4.58 -14.30
CA LEU A 146 9.15 4.25 -12.88
C LEU A 146 9.14 2.74 -12.67
N SER A 147 9.88 2.27 -11.67
CA SER A 147 9.80 0.88 -11.21
C SER A 147 8.46 0.62 -10.50
N MET A 148 8.19 -0.65 -10.18
CA MET A 148 7.04 -1.00 -9.34
C MET A 148 7.08 -0.27 -7.98
N ALA A 149 8.26 -0.16 -7.36
CA ALA A 149 8.44 0.61 -6.12
C ALA A 149 8.18 2.12 -6.34
N GLY A 150 8.62 2.67 -7.47
CA GLY A 150 8.37 4.07 -7.82
C GLY A 150 6.88 4.38 -8.00
N TRP A 151 6.14 3.54 -8.71
CA TRP A 151 4.68 3.66 -8.79
C TRP A 151 4.01 3.55 -7.43
N ASN A 152 4.47 2.63 -6.58
CA ASN A 152 3.95 2.50 -5.23
C ASN A 152 4.21 3.76 -4.37
N ALA A 153 5.36 4.42 -4.54
CA ALA A 153 5.67 5.67 -3.86
C ALA A 153 4.70 6.79 -4.26
N VAL A 154 4.44 6.95 -5.56
CA VAL A 154 3.50 7.94 -6.08
C VAL A 154 2.09 7.68 -5.54
N ILE A 155 1.58 6.45 -5.66
CA ILE A 155 0.23 6.10 -5.23
C ILE A 155 0.08 6.29 -3.71
N SER A 156 1.03 5.80 -2.92
CA SER A 156 1.01 5.95 -1.46
C SER A 156 1.03 7.43 -1.04
N ALA A 157 1.84 8.27 -1.71
CA ALA A 157 1.89 9.70 -1.43
C ALA A 157 0.55 10.39 -1.71
N VAL A 158 -0.08 10.07 -2.86
CA VAL A 158 -1.40 10.59 -3.22
C VAL A 158 -2.45 10.17 -2.18
N LEU A 159 -2.49 8.89 -1.80
CA LEU A 159 -3.41 8.38 -0.78
C LEU A 159 -3.18 9.04 0.59
N ALA A 160 -1.92 9.30 0.97
CA ALA A 160 -1.59 10.01 2.20
C ALA A 160 -2.13 11.45 2.20
N VAL A 161 -1.94 12.19 1.10
CA VAL A 161 -2.44 13.56 0.95
C VAL A 161 -3.96 13.61 1.06
N PHE A 162 -4.67 12.77 0.30
CA PHE A 162 -6.13 12.75 0.36
C PHE A 162 -6.67 12.29 1.73
N SER A 163 -5.95 11.40 2.42
CA SER A 163 -6.27 11.03 3.79
C SER A 163 -6.15 12.21 4.75
N LEU A 164 -5.10 13.04 4.63
CA LEU A 164 -4.96 14.26 5.42
C LEU A 164 -6.05 15.29 5.09
N LEU A 165 -6.40 15.46 3.82
CA LEU A 165 -7.49 16.35 3.41
C LEU A 165 -8.83 15.90 4.02
N ALA A 166 -9.12 14.59 3.99
CA ALA A 166 -10.31 14.02 4.61
C ALA A 166 -10.31 14.19 6.14
N ALA A 167 -9.16 14.04 6.80
CA ALA A 167 -9.01 14.24 8.23
C ALA A 167 -9.25 15.72 8.64
N LYS A 168 -8.78 16.66 7.82
CA LYS A 168 -8.88 18.12 8.05
C LYS A 168 -10.20 18.73 7.54
N ARG A 169 -11.17 17.93 7.08
CA ARG A 169 -12.41 18.45 6.49
C ARG A 169 -13.21 19.35 7.47
N PRO A 170 -13.73 20.52 7.04
CA PRO A 170 -14.58 21.40 7.85
C PRO A 170 -15.85 20.70 8.37
N LYS A 171 -16.43 21.19 9.49
CA LYS A 171 -17.66 20.61 10.07
C LYS A 171 -18.86 20.72 9.11
N ASP A 172 -18.90 21.76 8.29
CA ASP A 172 -20.03 22.06 7.40
C ASP A 172 -20.11 21.12 6.19
N ALA A 173 -19.03 20.38 5.90
CA ALA A 173 -19.02 19.29 4.92
C ALA A 173 -19.61 17.97 5.47
N ARG A 174 -20.08 17.93 6.74
CA ARG A 174 -20.65 16.72 7.35
C ARG A 174 -22.11 16.44 7.02
N ALA A 175 -22.88 17.45 6.58
CA ALA A 175 -24.30 17.27 6.28
C ALA A 175 -24.58 17.57 4.80
N PRO A 176 -25.14 16.62 4.02
CA PRO A 176 -25.94 17.03 2.88
C PRO A 176 -27.20 17.69 3.45
N ARG A 177 -27.51 18.92 3.02
CA ARG A 177 -28.88 19.40 3.07
C ARG A 177 -29.62 18.54 2.04
N ILE A 178 -30.24 17.45 2.49
CA ILE A 178 -31.26 16.79 1.68
C ILE A 178 -32.48 17.68 1.85
N GLU A 179 -32.52 18.75 1.07
CA GLU A 179 -33.73 19.51 0.86
C GLU A 179 -34.66 18.54 0.14
N LYS A 180 -35.58 17.94 0.89
CA LYS A 180 -36.68 17.17 0.32
C LYS A 180 -37.53 18.18 -0.43
N ALA A 181 -37.46 18.16 -1.76
CA ALA A 181 -38.48 18.75 -2.62
C ALA A 181 -39.70 17.82 -2.65
#